data_AF-A0A1Q4YCJ7-F1
#
_entry.id   AF-A0A1Q4YCJ7-F1
#
_cell.length_a   1.000
_cell.length_b   1.000
_cell.length_c   1.000
_cell.angle_alpha   90.00
_cell.angle_beta   90.00
_cell.angle_gamma   90.00
#
_symmetry.space_group_name_H-M   'P 1'
#
loop_
_entity.id
_entity.type
_entity.pdbx_description
1 polymer ?
#
loop_
_entity_poly.entity_id
_entity_poly.type
_entity_poly.pdbx_seq_one_letter_code
_entity_poly.pdbx_strand_id
1 'polypeptide(L)' 'MSEEPESVSVTTAVPEWQEVTPDRLLHTGGSDQPSAEDLVLASGRDLTPQTLEWARRKLAAEGRSAIDKQLP' A
#
# COMPACT_ATOMS: atom_id res chain seq x y z
N MET A 1 -28.81 39.12 -0.02
CA MET A 1 -29.85 38.09 0.16
C MET A 1 -29.31 36.80 -0.44
N SER A 2 -29.48 35.70 0.31
CA SER A 2 -29.22 34.29 -0.04
C SER A 2 -27.78 33.76 0.16
N GLU A 3 -27.44 33.41 1.40
CA GLU A 3 -27.50 32.03 1.97
C GLU A 3 -27.68 30.89 0.93
N GLU A 4 -27.07 29.70 0.94
CA GLU A 4 -26.16 28.93 1.81
C GLU A 4 -25.74 27.67 0.97
N PRO A 5 -25.06 26.62 1.49
CA PRO A 5 -24.10 25.78 0.78
C PRO A 5 -24.72 24.54 0.11
N GLU A 6 -24.20 24.12 -1.05
CA GLU A 6 -24.55 22.81 -1.61
C GLU A 6 -23.72 21.72 -0.93
N SER A 7 -24.36 21.17 0.10
CA SER A 7 -24.04 19.94 0.81
C SER A 7 -23.74 18.80 -0.17
N VAL A 8 -22.59 18.14 0.02
CA VAL A 8 -22.30 16.86 -0.63
C VAL A 8 -23.21 15.82 0.00
N SER A 9 -24.34 15.55 -0.66
CA SER A 9 -25.29 14.50 -0.29
C SER A 9 -24.63 13.13 -0.42
N VAL A 10 -24.00 12.71 0.66
CA VAL A 10 -23.93 11.29 1.02
C VAL A 10 -25.36 10.85 1.28
N THR A 11 -25.94 10.02 0.38
CA THR A 11 -26.86 8.92 0.73
C THR A 11 -27.54 8.37 -0.51
N THR A 12 -27.27 7.10 -0.80
CA THR A 12 -28.33 6.09 -0.96
C THR A 12 -27.78 4.77 -0.45
N ALA A 13 -28.36 4.29 0.65
CA ALA A 13 -27.98 3.08 1.34
C ALA A 13 -28.26 1.83 0.49
N VAL A 14 -27.19 1.27 -0.07
CA VAL A 14 -27.07 -0.15 -0.44
C VAL A 14 -26.64 -0.88 0.85
N PRO A 15 -27.08 -2.13 1.14
CA PRO A 15 -26.54 -2.84 2.31
C PRO A 15 -25.01 -2.74 2.30
N GLU A 16 -24.45 -2.38 3.45
CA GLU A 16 -23.09 -1.84 3.69
C GLU A 16 -21.90 -2.69 3.17
N TRP A 17 -22.17 -3.78 2.44
CA TRP A 17 -21.22 -4.74 1.86
C TRP A 17 -21.36 -4.88 0.32
N GLN A 18 -22.24 -4.13 -0.34
CA GLN A 18 -22.59 -4.34 -1.77
C GLN A 18 -22.24 -3.20 -2.73
N GLU A 19 -21.58 -2.13 -2.29
CA GLU A 19 -20.98 -1.18 -3.23
C GLU A 19 -19.56 -1.65 -3.58
N VAL A 20 -19.33 -1.99 -4.86
CA VAL A 20 -17.98 -2.28 -5.36
C VAL A 20 -17.14 -1.02 -5.16
N THR A 21 -16.02 -1.14 -4.45
CA THR A 21 -15.12 -0.02 -4.21
C THR A 21 -14.68 0.56 -5.56
N PRO A 22 -14.95 1.84 -5.85
CA PRO A 22 -14.57 2.47 -7.11
C PRO A 22 -13.06 2.37 -7.36
N ASP A 23 -12.65 2.08 -8.60
CA ASP A 23 -11.23 1.88 -8.96
C ASP A 23 -10.33 3.05 -8.54
N ARG A 24 -10.84 4.28 -8.61
CA ARG A 24 -10.10 5.49 -8.16
C ARG A 24 -9.76 5.51 -6.66
N LEU A 25 -10.46 4.70 -5.87
CA LEU A 25 -10.24 4.50 -4.44
C LEU A 25 -9.45 3.21 -4.14
N LEU A 26 -9.22 2.37 -5.15
CA LEU A 26 -8.37 1.20 -5.03
C LEU A 26 -6.91 1.63 -5.13
N HIS A 27 -6.17 1.43 -4.05
CA HIS A 27 -4.72 1.64 -4.03
C HIS A 27 -4.02 0.28 -4.17
N THR A 28 -3.37 0.05 -5.31
CA THR A 28 -2.55 -1.15 -5.52
C THR A 28 -1.23 -1.00 -4.78
N GLY A 29 -1.21 -1.37 -3.50
CA GLY A 29 -0.06 -1.23 -2.61
C GLY A 29 0.16 0.19 -2.12
N GLY A 30 0.80 0.32 -0.94
CA GLY A 30 1.16 1.62 -0.38
C GLY A 30 2.02 2.42 -1.37
N SER A 31 1.69 3.70 -1.52
CA SER A 31 2.48 4.65 -2.30
C SER A 31 3.88 4.88 -1.73
N ASP A 32 4.13 4.41 -0.51
CA ASP A 32 5.42 4.49 0.17
C ASP A 32 6.47 3.51 -0.38
N GLN A 33 7.73 3.78 -0.06
CA GLN A 33 8.83 2.86 -0.34
C GLN A 33 8.66 1.57 0.49
N PRO A 34 8.99 0.40 -0.09
CA PRO A 34 8.94 -0.85 0.64
C PRO A 34 9.91 -0.82 1.83
N SER A 35 9.46 -1.36 2.96
CA SER A 35 10.25 -1.51 4.17
C SER A 35 11.25 -2.68 4.05
N ALA A 36 12.22 -2.73 4.96
CA ALA A 36 13.16 -3.85 5.02
C ALA A 36 12.43 -5.16 5.35
N GLU A 37 11.42 -5.09 6.21
CA GLU A 37 10.53 -6.18 6.58
C GLU A 37 9.79 -6.74 5.36
N ASP A 38 9.24 -5.86 4.50
CA ASP A 38 8.54 -6.27 3.26
C ASP A 38 9.47 -7.07 2.35
N LEU A 39 10.72 -6.62 2.19
CA LEU A 39 11.70 -7.30 1.34
C LEU A 39 12.12 -8.65 1.90
N VAL A 40 12.25 -8.78 3.23
CA VAL A 40 12.54 -10.07 3.87
C VAL A 40 11.38 -11.04 3.64
N LEU A 41 10.15 -10.61 3.87
CA LEU A 41 8.95 -11.43 3.68
C LEU A 41 8.76 -11.84 2.22
N ALA A 42 8.94 -10.93 1.27
CA ALA A 42 8.87 -11.22 -0.16
C ALA A 42 9.95 -12.22 -0.61
N SER A 43 11.09 -12.26 0.07
CA SER A 43 12.17 -13.22 -0.19
C SER A 43 11.96 -14.60 0.48
N GLY A 44 10.90 -14.78 1.27
CA GLY A 44 10.59 -16.03 1.98
C GLY A 44 11.54 -16.34 3.14
N ARG A 45 12.18 -15.33 3.73
CA ARG A 45 13.12 -15.47 4.85
C ARG A 45 12.47 -15.07 6.17
N ASP A 46 13.01 -15.59 7.27
CA ASP A 46 12.58 -15.20 8.62
C ASP A 46 13.06 -13.79 8.98
N LEU A 47 12.28 -13.09 9.82
CA LEU A 47 12.61 -11.76 10.35
C LEU A 47 13.61 -11.88 11.49
N THR A 48 14.90 -11.82 11.15
CA THR A 48 16.02 -11.81 12.08
C THR A 48 16.82 -10.51 11.92
N PRO A 49 17.61 -10.09 12.92
CA PRO A 49 18.44 -8.89 12.79
C PRO A 49 19.36 -8.94 11.55
N GLN A 50 19.88 -10.11 11.22
CA GLN A 50 20.77 -10.31 10.07
C GLN A 50 20.03 -10.15 8.73
N THR A 51 18.84 -10.72 8.59
CA THR A 51 18.05 -10.62 7.36
C THR A 51 17.51 -9.21 7.16
N LEU A 52 17.17 -8.51 8.25
CA LEU A 52 16.79 -7.09 8.20
C LEU A 52 17.95 -6.19 7.76
N GLU A 53 19.17 -6.43 8.26
CA GLU A 53 20.34 -5.65 7.83
C GLU A 53 20.65 -5.87 6.34
N TRP A 54 20.58 -7.12 5.87
CA TRP A 54 20.67 -7.43 4.45
C TRP A 54 19.63 -6.66 3.63
N ALA A 55 18.37 -6.65 4.06
CA ALA A 55 17.29 -5.97 3.35
C ALA A 55 17.49 -4.45 3.32
N ARG A 56 17.93 -3.83 4.42
CA ARG A 56 18.27 -2.39 4.47
C ARG A 56 19.36 -2.04 3.47
N ARG A 57 20.43 -2.85 3.40
CA ARG A 57 21.53 -2.65 2.44
C ARG A 57 21.04 -2.80 1.00
N LYS A 58 20.18 -3.79 0.73
CA LYS A 58 19.64 -4.05 -0.60
C LYS A 58 18.68 -2.94 -1.06
N LEU A 59 17.81 -2.46 -0.19
CA LEU A 59 16.94 -1.32 -0.47
C LEU A 59 17.73 -0.03 -0.68
N ALA A 60 18.80 0.20 0.07
CA ALA A 60 19.66 1.36 -0.14
C ALA A 60 20.37 1.33 -1.52
N ALA A 61 20.71 0.14 -2.01
CA ALA A 61 21.40 -0.03 -3.29
C ALA A 61 20.44 -0.04 -4.50
N GLU A 62 19.27 -0.67 -4.36
CA GLU A 62 18.38 -0.98 -5.49
C GLU A 62 17.02 -0.27 -5.42
N GLY A 63 16.72 0.38 -4.29
CA GLY A 63 15.43 1.02 -4.06
C GLY A 63 14.25 0.06 -4.20
N ARG A 64 13.16 0.56 -4.76
CA ARG A 64 11.91 -0.20 -4.96
C ARG A 64 12.09 -1.45 -5.84
N SER A 65 13.03 -1.40 -6.80
CA SER A 65 13.32 -2.52 -7.70
C SER A 65 13.89 -3.76 -6.98
N ALA A 66 14.32 -3.64 -5.71
CA ALA A 66 14.71 -4.80 -4.91
C ALA A 66 13.56 -5.79 -4.72
N ILE A 67 12.31 -5.30 -4.59
CA ILE A 67 11.10 -6.11 -4.44
C ILE A 67 10.73 -6.75 -5.78
N ASP A 68 10.74 -5.97 -6.87
CA ASP A 68 10.36 -6.44 -8.20
C ASP A 68 11.21 -7.63 -8.65
N LYS A 69 12.49 -7.68 -8.24
CA LYS A 69 13.42 -8.79 -8.52
C LYS A 69 13.21 -10.03 -7.65
N GLN A 70 12.39 -9.97 -6.60
CA GLN A 70 12.07 -11.15 -5.79
C GLN A 70 10.81 -11.86 -6.27
N LEU A 71 9.95 -11.16 -7.00
CA LEU A 71 8.75 -11.76 -7.57
C LEU A 71 9.13 -12.60 -8.82
N PRO A 72 8.61 -13.82 -8.97
CA PRO A 72 8.84 -14.67 -10.13
C PRO A 72 8.24 -14.11 -11.43
#